data_AF-A0A922D434-F1
#
_entry.id   AF-A0A922D434-F1
#
_cell.length_a   1.000
_cell.length_b   1.000
_cell.length_c   1.000
_cell.angle_alpha   90.00
_cell.angle_beta   90.00
_cell.angle_gamma   90.00
#
_symmetry.space_group_name_H-M   'P 1'
#
loop_
_entity.id
_entity.type
_entity.pdbx_description
1 polymer ?
#
loop_
_entity_poly.entity_id
_entity_poly.type
_entity_poly.pdbx_seq_one_letter_code
_entity_poly.pdbx_strand_id
1 'polypeptide(L)'
;MGLPECGLPVDRLPQCWSDDVRMNALFAPFRLKTANPESWDMKMKFWSDMLRQWCKFRREPIVSSADAKVAFQRKGRTPACMDIVVEEMFR
;
A
#
# COMPACT_ATOMS: atom_id res chain seq x y z
N MET A 1 4.39 14.27 21.99
CA MET A 1 4.54 14.71 20.58
C MET A 1 3.97 13.60 19.73
N GLY A 2 2.76 13.78 19.18
CA GLY A 2 2.16 12.76 18.32
C GLY A 2 2.98 12.65 17.04
N LEU A 3 3.40 11.45 16.68
CA LEU A 3 3.95 11.21 15.35
C LEU A 3 2.94 11.76 14.34
N PRO A 4 3.39 12.51 13.31
CA PRO A 4 2.48 12.92 12.24
C PRO A 4 1.78 11.66 11.73
N GLU A 5 0.48 11.74 11.54
CA GLU A 5 -0.30 10.63 11.01
C GLU A 5 0.27 10.26 9.64
N CYS A 6 1.21 9.31 9.61
CA CYS A 6 2.03 9.04 8.42
C CYS A 6 1.20 8.48 7.26
N GLY A 7 -0.07 8.13 7.50
CA GLY A 7 -0.97 7.49 6.54
C GLY A 7 -2.07 8.38 5.99
N LEU A 8 -2.97 7.74 5.23
CA LEU A 8 -4.24 8.34 4.84
C LEU A 8 -5.18 8.40 6.05
N PRO A 9 -6.04 9.43 6.17
CA PRO A 9 -7.04 9.49 7.22
C PRO A 9 -8.10 8.41 7.01
N VAL A 10 -8.77 7.98 8.08
CA VAL A 10 -9.65 6.80 8.08
C VAL A 10 -10.80 6.92 7.08
N ASP A 11 -11.29 8.13 6.81
CA ASP A 11 -12.32 8.41 5.81
C ASP A 11 -11.87 8.17 4.36
N ARG A 12 -10.55 8.16 4.10
CA ARG A 12 -9.97 7.89 2.77
C ARG A 12 -9.44 6.48 2.61
N LEU A 13 -9.45 5.69 3.68
CA LEU A 13 -9.06 4.29 3.59
C LEU A 13 -10.18 3.49 2.90
N PRO A 14 -9.83 2.50 2.06
CA PRO A 14 -10.83 1.69 1.40
C PRO A 14 -11.62 0.88 2.42
N GLN A 15 -12.88 0.56 2.13
CA GLN A 15 -13.72 -0.23 3.05
C GLN A 15 -13.10 -1.58 3.44
N CYS A 16 -12.33 -2.19 2.53
CA CYS A 16 -11.59 -3.43 2.80
C CYS A 16 -10.45 -3.26 3.81
N TRP A 17 -10.07 -2.03 4.19
CA TRP A 17 -9.03 -1.78 5.19
C TRP A 17 -9.39 -2.33 6.57
N SER A 18 -10.67 -2.43 6.90
CA SER A 18 -11.15 -3.02 8.15
C SER A 18 -11.20 -4.56 8.11
N ASP A 19 -11.18 -5.16 6.92
CA ASP A 19 -11.19 -6.61 6.73
C ASP A 19 -9.78 -7.19 6.94
N ASP A 20 -9.58 -7.86 8.08
CA ASP A 20 -8.30 -8.47 8.42
C ASP A 20 -7.85 -9.55 7.43
N VAL A 21 -8.78 -10.35 6.90
CA VAL A 21 -8.47 -11.45 5.98
C VAL A 21 -7.96 -10.88 4.67
N ARG A 22 -8.69 -9.91 4.13
CA ARG A 22 -8.31 -9.24 2.88
C ARG A 22 -7.02 -8.45 3.02
N MET A 23 -6.85 -7.71 4.12
CA MET A 23 -5.63 -6.94 4.38
C MET A 23 -4.41 -7.84 4.57
N ASN A 24 -4.56 -9.01 5.20
CA ASN A 24 -3.48 -9.98 5.30
C ASN A 24 -2.98 -10.45 3.93
N ALA A 25 -3.88 -10.73 3.00
CA ALA A 25 -3.51 -11.11 1.63
C ALA A 25 -2.84 -9.95 0.86
N LEU A 26 -3.35 -8.72 1.04
CA LEU A 26 -2.77 -7.52 0.44
C LEU A 26 -1.39 -7.19 1.01
N PHE A 27 -1.12 -7.51 2.28
CA PHE A 27 0.17 -7.25 2.93
C PHE A 27 1.25 -8.30 2.64
N ALA A 28 0.86 -9.49 2.16
CA ALA A 28 1.79 -10.55 1.78
C ALA A 28 2.79 -10.08 0.70
N PRO A 29 3.91 -10.77 0.45
CA PRO A 29 4.72 -10.52 -0.74
C PRO A 29 3.91 -10.79 -2.03
N PHE A 30 4.37 -10.28 -3.17
CA PHE A 30 3.84 -10.72 -4.46
C PHE A 30 4.25 -12.17 -4.74
N ARG A 31 3.34 -12.94 -5.31
CA ARG A 31 3.66 -14.24 -5.91
C ARG A 31 4.14 -14.03 -7.35
N LEU A 32 4.74 -15.04 -7.94
CA LEU A 32 5.11 -15.02 -9.36
C LEU A 32 3.91 -14.63 -10.22
N LYS A 33 4.08 -13.62 -11.07
CA LYS A 33 3.00 -13.13 -11.96
C LYS A 33 2.46 -14.25 -12.86
N THR A 34 3.30 -15.19 -13.26
CA THR A 34 2.91 -16.36 -14.06
C THR A 34 2.00 -17.34 -13.33
N ALA A 35 2.05 -17.39 -12.00
CA ALA A 35 1.22 -18.30 -11.21
C ALA A 35 -0.22 -17.79 -11.07
N ASN A 36 -0.41 -16.47 -10.99
CA ASN A 36 -1.73 -15.84 -10.99
C ASN A 36 -1.61 -14.36 -11.41
N PRO A 37 -1.70 -14.05 -12.71
CA PRO A 37 -1.52 -12.68 -13.20
C PRO A 37 -2.66 -11.76 -12.74
N GLU A 38 -3.89 -12.26 -12.68
CA GLU A 38 -5.06 -11.49 -12.28
C GLU A 38 -4.93 -11.01 -10.82
N SER A 39 -4.59 -11.91 -9.89
CA SER A 39 -4.38 -11.54 -8.49
C SER A 39 -3.19 -10.59 -8.32
N TRP A 40 -2.17 -10.72 -9.16
CA TRP A 40 -1.01 -9.83 -9.14
C TRP A 40 -1.43 -8.42 -9.58
N ASP A 41 -2.11 -8.29 -10.72
CA ASP A 41 -2.55 -7.00 -11.26
C ASP A 41 -3.57 -6.32 -10.33
N MET A 42 -4.49 -7.08 -9.72
CA MET A 42 -5.43 -6.53 -8.72
C MET A 42 -4.71 -5.92 -7.51
N LYS A 43 -3.69 -6.62 -6.99
CA LYS A 43 -2.91 -6.16 -5.85
C LYS A 43 -2.04 -4.95 -6.21
N MET A 44 -1.45 -4.98 -7.39
CA MET A 44 -0.65 -3.87 -7.92
C MET A 44 -1.50 -2.61 -8.10
N LYS A 45 -2.69 -2.75 -8.69
CA LYS A 45 -3.66 -1.66 -8.85
C LYS A 45 -4.09 -1.09 -7.50
N PHE A 46 -4.47 -1.95 -6.56
CA PHE A 46 -4.87 -1.54 -5.22
C PHE A 46 -3.81 -0.66 -4.53
N TRP A 47 -2.56 -1.13 -4.50
CA TRP A 47 -1.49 -0.40 -3.82
C TRP A 47 -1.03 0.84 -4.57
N SER A 48 -1.04 0.81 -5.90
CA SER A 48 -0.75 1.98 -6.72
C SER A 48 -1.78 3.09 -6.49
N ASP A 49 -3.06 2.74 -6.41
CA ASP A 49 -4.14 3.70 -6.14
C ASP A 49 -4.02 4.27 -4.72
N MET A 50 -3.66 3.44 -3.73
CA MET A 50 -3.38 3.89 -2.36
C MET A 50 -2.22 4.88 -2.31
N LEU A 51 -1.09 4.56 -2.97
CA LEU A 51 0.08 5.43 -3.04
C LEU A 51 -0.28 6.77 -3.71
N ARG A 52 -0.98 6.73 -4.84
CA ARG A 52 -1.44 7.94 -5.55
C ARG A 52 -2.32 8.82 -4.67
N GLN A 53 -3.27 8.24 -3.94
CA GLN A 53 -4.12 8.98 -3.02
C GLN A 53 -3.31 9.60 -1.88
N TRP A 54 -2.34 8.87 -1.36
CA TRP A 54 -1.48 9.35 -0.29
C TRP A 54 -0.54 10.48 -0.72
N CYS A 55 0.09 10.38 -1.90
CA CYS A 55 0.87 11.48 -2.48
C CYS A 55 0.00 12.73 -2.70
N LYS A 56 -1.23 12.56 -3.21
CA LYS A 56 -2.19 13.67 -3.36
C LYS A 56 -2.56 14.31 -2.03
N PHE A 57 -2.73 13.50 -0.97
CA PHE A 57 -3.07 13.99 0.36
C PHE A 57 -1.92 14.78 0.99
N ARG A 58 -0.69 14.25 0.92
CA ARG A 58 0.52 14.91 1.41
C ARG A 58 0.95 16.13 0.58
N ARG A 59 0.41 16.27 -0.64
CA ARG A 59 0.87 17.24 -1.67
C ARG A 59 2.36 17.08 -1.99
N GLU A 60 2.87 15.86 -1.85
CA GLU A 60 4.26 15.52 -2.07
C GLU A 60 4.34 14.38 -3.10
N PRO A 61 4.99 14.60 -4.26
CA PRO A 61 5.08 13.59 -5.30
C PRO A 61 6.19 12.56 -5.05
N ILE A 62 7.10 12.85 -4.10
CA ILE A 62 8.22 11.99 -3.77
C ILE A 62 7.76 10.95 -2.76
N VAL A 63 7.91 9.67 -3.11
CA VAL A 63 7.59 8.54 -2.24
C VAL A 63 8.71 7.52 -2.28
N SER A 64 9.15 7.07 -1.10
CA SER A 64 9.97 5.87 -0.96
C SER A 64 9.13 4.69 -0.47
N SER A 65 9.58 3.46 -0.77
CA SER A 65 8.93 2.25 -0.23
C SER A 65 8.99 2.20 1.29
N ALA A 66 10.03 2.77 1.92
CA ALA A 66 10.16 2.89 3.36
C ALA A 66 9.06 3.80 3.95
N ASP A 67 8.85 4.98 3.36
CA ASP A 67 7.80 5.90 3.83
C ASP A 67 6.42 5.29 3.64
N ALA A 68 6.18 4.61 2.50
CA ALA A 68 4.94 3.92 2.23
C ALA A 68 4.65 2.79 3.24
N LYS A 69 5.68 2.02 3.64
CA LYS A 69 5.55 0.97 4.66
C LYS A 69 5.11 1.53 6.01
N VAL A 70 5.68 2.67 6.42
CA VAL A 70 5.31 3.36 7.66
C VAL A 70 3.91 3.97 7.55
N ALA A 71 3.60 4.61 6.43
CA ALA A 71 2.31 5.24 6.15
C ALA A 71 1.14 4.27 6.17
N PHE A 72 1.34 3.08 5.60
CA PHE A 72 0.33 2.04 5.48
C PHE A 72 0.48 0.97 6.56
N GLN A 73 1.17 1.28 7.66
CA GLN A 73 1.28 0.38 8.80
C GLN A 73 -0.09 0.15 9.44
N ARG A 74 -0.42 -1.12 9.69
CA ARG A 74 -1.71 -1.54 10.27
C ARG A 74 -1.47 -2.61 11.31
N LYS A 75 -1.99 -2.41 12.53
CA LYS A 75 -1.87 -3.36 13.66
C LYS A 75 -0.42 -3.84 13.88
N GLY A 76 0.56 -2.93 13.80
CA GLY A 76 1.98 -3.24 13.96
C GLY A 76 2.64 -3.95 12.77
N ARG A 77 1.93 -4.14 11.65
CA ARG A 77 2.45 -4.77 10.44
C ARG A 77 2.57 -3.76 9.30
N THR A 78 3.59 -3.94 8.47
CA THR A 78 3.79 -3.17 7.25
C THR A 78 3.57 -4.05 6.01
N PRO A 79 3.11 -3.48 4.89
CA PRO A 79 2.95 -4.22 3.65
C PRO A 79 4.30 -4.67 3.08
N ALA A 80 4.53 -5.98 3.01
CA ALA A 80 5.78 -6.58 2.53
C ALA A 80 5.97 -6.41 1.01
N CYS A 81 4.90 -6.13 0.28
CA CYS A 81 4.92 -5.97 -1.17
C CYS A 81 5.31 -4.57 -1.65
N MET A 82 5.48 -3.58 -0.75
CA MET A 82 5.65 -2.18 -1.16
C MET A 82 6.85 -1.89 -2.04
N ASP A 83 7.96 -2.61 -1.84
CA ASP A 83 9.16 -2.40 -2.66
C ASP A 83 8.87 -2.69 -4.14
N ILE A 84 8.17 -3.81 -4.39
CA ILE A 84 7.74 -4.21 -5.74
C ILE A 84 6.73 -3.21 -6.32
N VAL A 85 5.79 -2.71 -5.51
CA VAL A 85 4.81 -1.71 -5.99
C VAL A 85 5.51 -0.43 -6.42
N VAL A 86 6.41 0.09 -5.60
CA VAL A 86 7.13 1.34 -5.93
C VAL A 86 8.03 1.14 -7.15
N GLU A 87 8.74 0.01 -7.23
CA GLU A 87 9.57 -0.32 -8.40
C GLU A 87 8.73 -0.39 -9.68
N GLU A 88 7.59 -1.09 -9.64
CA GLU A 88 6.74 -1.27 -10.82
C GLU A 88 5.99 0.02 -11.19
N MET A 89 5.73 0.93 -10.24
CA MET A 89 5.21 2.28 -10.55
C MET A 89 6.23 3.19 -11.23
N PHE A 90 7.53 2.90 -11.08
CA PHE A 90 8.62 3.67 -11.67
C PHE A 90 8.97 3.20 -13.10
N ARG A 91 8.61 1.97 -13.45
CA ARG A 91 8.79 1.39 -14.79
C ARG A 91 7.82 1.98 -15.81
#